data_AF-A0A5B6V0I9-F1
#
_entry.id   AF-A0A5B6V0I9-F1
#
_cell.length_a   1.000
_cell.length_b   1.000
_cell.length_c   1.000
_cell.angle_alpha   90.00
_cell.angle_beta   90.00
_cell.angle_gamma   90.00
#
_symmetry.space_group_name_H-M   'P 1'
#
loop_
_entity.id
_entity.type
_entity.pdbx_description
1 polymer ?
#
loop_
_entity_poly.entity_id
_entity_poly.type
_entity_poly.pdbx_seq_one_letter_code
_entity_poly.pdbx_strand_id
1 'polypeptide(L)'
;MDVKSALLNEFMNEVYVAQPKGFEDLSRLEHVYKLRKYERLSHYLIGQGFERGFVDKALFIKNRGTTTMAKIYVDDIIFGSTSVPIKDSFVKLM
;
A
#
# COMPACT_ATOMS: atom_id res chain seq x y z
N MET A 1 11.99 -7.57 -12.25
CA MET A 1 12.96 -6.75 -11.49
C MET A 1 12.69 -6.99 -10.02
N ASP A 2 13.72 -7.29 -9.24
CA ASP A 2 13.61 -7.46 -7.79
C ASP A 2 13.33 -6.07 -7.17
N VAL A 3 12.15 -5.89 -6.59
CA VAL A 3 11.75 -4.68 -5.86
C VAL A 3 12.46 -4.66 -4.50
N LYS A 4 13.80 -4.61 -4.53
CA LYS A 4 14.66 -4.65 -3.33
C LYS A 4 14.89 -3.27 -2.69
N SER A 5 14.26 -2.22 -3.18
CA SER A 5 14.48 -0.87 -2.64
C SER A 5 13.20 -0.03 -2.58
N ALA A 6 12.12 -0.61 -2.05
CA ALA A 6 11.13 0.20 -1.36
C ALA A 6 11.37 0.03 0.15
N LEU A 7 12.34 0.78 0.67
CA LEU A 7 12.45 0.96 2.12
C LEU A 7 11.15 1.64 2.56
N LEU A 8 10.29 0.85 3.22
CA LEU A 8 9.16 1.33 3.98
C LEU A 8 9.75 2.16 5.12
N ASN A 9 9.94 3.46 4.90
CA ASN A 9 10.47 4.31 5.95
C ASN A 9 9.41 4.37 7.06
N GLU A 10 9.70 3.74 8.20
CA GLU A 10 8.75 3.39 9.28
C GLU A 10 8.01 4.60 9.89
N PHE A 11 8.36 5.82 9.49
CA PHE A 11 7.80 7.07 10.01
C PHE A 11 6.89 7.84 9.06
N MET A 12 6.94 7.61 7.74
CA MET A 12 6.23 8.46 6.76
C MET A 12 5.09 7.71 6.06
N ASN A 13 3.92 8.36 5.92
CA ASN A 13 2.81 7.88 5.08
C ASN A 13 3.10 7.96 3.57
N GLU A 14 4.34 8.29 3.21
CA GLU A 14 4.79 8.60 1.87
C GLU A 14 5.76 7.51 1.43
N VAL A 15 5.42 6.86 0.32
CA VAL A 15 6.28 5.85 -0.29
C VAL A 15 7.14 6.56 -1.33
N TYR A 16 8.45 6.44 -1.17
CA TYR A 16 9.42 6.94 -2.13
C TYR A 16 10.09 5.76 -2.84
N VAL A 17 10.34 5.90 -4.14
CA VAL A 17 11.03 4.91 -4.95
C VAL A 17 12.23 5.55 -5.63
N ALA A 18 13.31 4.77 -5.77
CA ALA A 18 14.47 5.18 -6.54
C ALA A 18 14.06 5.55 -7.98
N GLN A 19 14.84 6.42 -8.61
CA GLN A 19 14.58 6.82 -10.00
C GLN A 19 14.66 5.59 -10.92
N PRO A 20 13.60 5.28 -11.67
CA PRO A 20 13.64 4.17 -12.60
C PRO A 20 14.66 4.45 -13.69
N LYS A 21 15.40 3.41 -14.10
CA LYS A 21 16.35 3.51 -15.21
C LYS A 21 15.65 4.04 -16.47
N GLY A 22 16.14 5.16 -17.01
CA GLY A 22 15.53 5.84 -18.17
C GLY A 22 14.48 6.91 -17.84
N PHE A 23 14.14 7.09 -16.56
CA PHE A 23 13.35 8.21 -16.03
C PHE A 23 14.18 9.03 -15.03
N GLU A 24 15.50 8.93 -15.10
CA GLU A 24 16.40 9.63 -14.20
C GLU A 24 16.44 11.13 -14.57
N ASP A 25 16.23 11.99 -13.57
CA ASP A 25 16.48 13.42 -13.66
C ASP A 25 17.97 13.67 -13.41
N LEU A 26 18.72 13.86 -14.50
CA LEU A 26 20.16 14.11 -14.48
C LEU A 26 20.55 15.38 -13.68
N SER A 27 19.62 16.31 -13.50
CA SER A 27 19.85 17.51 -12.67
C SER A 27 19.67 17.25 -11.17
N ARG A 28 19.05 16.12 -10.82
CA ARG A 28 18.62 15.77 -9.46
C ARG A 28 18.86 14.28 -9.18
N LEU A 29 20.09 13.83 -9.38
CA LEU A 29 20.47 12.42 -9.24
C LEU A 29 20.20 11.84 -7.84
N GLU A 30 20.21 12.66 -6.78
CA GLU A 30 19.95 12.23 -5.41
C GLU A 30 18.45 12.22 -5.03
N HIS A 31 17.57 12.65 -5.94
CA HIS A 31 16.14 12.70 -5.65
C HIS A 31 15.48 11.32 -5.82
N VAL A 32 14.32 11.15 -5.17
CA VAL A 32 13.47 9.96 -5.25
C VAL A 32 12.06 10.35 -5.72
N TYR A 33 11.35 9.43 -6.37
CA TYR A 33 9.97 9.66 -6.80
C TYR A 33 8.98 9.34 -5.68
N LYS A 34 7.99 10.20 -5.46
CA LYS A 34 6.87 9.93 -4.54
C LYS A 34 5.77 9.13 -5.24
N LEU A 35 5.39 8.00 -4.65
CA LEU A 35 4.34 7.12 -5.17
C LEU A 35 2.94 7.58 -4.73
N ARG A 36 2.24 8.30 -5.62
CA ARG A 36 0.87 8.81 -5.34
C ARG A 36 -0.21 7.72 -5.23
N LYS A 37 -0.03 6.56 -5.88
CA LYS A 37 -1.03 5.48 -5.90
C LYS A 37 -1.28 4.91 -4.49
N TYR A 38 -0.24 4.82 -3.67
CA TYR A 38 -0.33 4.33 -2.30
C TYR A 38 -1.16 5.25 -1.40
N GLU A 39 -0.98 6.57 -1.52
CA GLU A 39 -1.68 7.57 -0.72
C GLU A 39 -3.20 7.52 -0.96
N ARG A 40 -3.61 7.52 -2.24
CA ARG A 40 -5.03 7.44 -2.61
C ARG A 40 -5.69 6.15 -2.13
N LEU A 41 -5.01 5.01 -2.28
CA LEU A 41 -5.53 3.71 -1.85
C LEU A 41 -5.59 3.61 -0.32
N SER A 42 -4.59 4.13 0.38
CA SER A 42 -4.59 4.18 1.84
C SER A 42 -5.76 5.01 2.37
N HIS A 43 -6.01 6.20 1.82
CA HIS A 43 -7.15 7.00 2.22
C HIS A 43 -8.49 6.30 1.95
N TYR A 44 -8.58 5.60 0.82
CA TYR A 44 -9.76 4.80 0.50
C TYR A 44 -10.00 3.71 1.54
N LEU A 45 -8.98 2.90 1.88
CA LEU A 45 -9.10 1.84 2.90
C LEU A 45 -9.49 2.41 4.27
N ILE A 46 -8.88 3.51 4.69
CA ILE A 46 -9.24 4.20 5.94
C ILE A 46 -10.69 4.67 5.91
N GLY A 47 -11.15 5.27 4.80
CA GLY A 47 -12.55 5.66 4.63
C GLY A 47 -13.54 4.48 4.65
N GLN A 48 -13.10 3.30 4.22
CA GLN A 48 -13.86 2.05 4.34
C GLN A 48 -13.82 1.46 5.77
N GLY A 49 -13.13 2.10 6.71
CA GLY A 49 -13.03 1.68 8.11
C GLY A 49 -11.96 0.63 8.37
N PHE A 50 -10.94 0.54 7.52
CA PHE A 50 -9.71 -0.18 7.86
C PHE A 50 -8.81 0.71 8.72
N GLU A 51 -8.15 0.09 9.68
CA GLU A 51 -7.11 0.71 10.48
C GLU A 51 -5.74 0.29 9.93
N ARG A 52 -4.79 1.22 9.96
CA ARG A 52 -3.43 0.94 9.51
C ARG A 52 -2.70 0.14 10.57
N GLY A 53 -1.93 -0.85 10.16
CA GLY A 53 -1.10 -1.67 11.04
C GLY A 53 -0.07 -0.82 11.76
N PHE A 54 0.13 -1.09 13.05
CA PHE A 54 1.06 -0.33 13.89
C PHE A 54 2.52 -0.63 13.52
N VAL A 55 2.85 -1.92 13.36
CA VAL A 55 4.21 -2.39 13.01
C VAL A 55 4.43 -2.33 11.50
N ASP A 56 3.45 -2.78 10.72
CA ASP A 56 3.51 -2.79 9.26
C ASP A 56 2.51 -1.77 8.71
N LYS A 57 3.02 -0.61 8.26
CA LYS A 57 2.19 0.47 7.69
C LYS A 57 1.58 0.12 6.33
N ALA A 58 2.10 -0.90 5.66
CA ALA A 58 1.53 -1.43 4.42
C ALA A 58 0.36 -2.38 4.69
N LEU A 59 0.22 -2.86 5.94
CA LEU A 59 -0.89 -3.69 6.39
C LEU A 59 -2.04 -2.81 6.88
N PHE A 60 -3.26 -3.22 6.55
CA PHE A 60 -4.51 -2.60 6.95
C PHE A 60 -5.42 -3.70 7.50
N ILE A 61 -6.02 -3.47 8.65
CA ILE A 61 -6.87 -4.44 9.34
C ILE A 61 -8.20 -3.78 9.65
N LYS A 62 -9.29 -4.48 9.34
CA LYS A 62 -10.65 -4.10 9.72
C LYS A 62 -11.25 -5.23 10.52
N ASN A 63 -11.72 -4.92 11.73
CA ASN A 63 -12.41 -5.87 12.58
C ASN A 63 -13.84 -5.37 12.84
N ARG A 64 -14.83 -6.05 12.24
CA ARG A 64 -16.26 -5.81 12.49
C ARG A 64 -16.99 -7.15 12.66
N GLY A 65 -16.53 -7.97 13.59
CA GLY A 65 -17.00 -9.35 13.82
C GLY A 65 -16.36 -10.38 12.90
N THR A 66 -15.85 -9.95 11.75
CA THR A 66 -14.96 -10.72 10.88
C THR A 66 -13.68 -9.92 10.66
N THR A 67 -12.54 -10.60 10.66
CA THR A 67 -11.24 -9.96 10.45
C THR A 67 -10.94 -9.94 8.97
N THR A 68 -10.77 -8.75 8.44
CA THR A 68 -10.35 -8.50 7.07
C THR A 68 -9.02 -7.77 7.09
N MET A 69 -8.11 -8.19 6.22
CA MET A 69 -6.79 -7.62 6.07
C MET A 69 -6.51 -7.27 4.61
N ALA A 70 -5.84 -6.15 4.40
CA ALA A 70 -5.31 -5.75 3.11
C ALA A 70 -3.85 -5.37 3.30
N LYS A 71 -2.96 -5.86 2.44
CA LYS A 71 -1.55 -5.48 2.43
C LYS A 71 -1.19 -4.94 1.07
N ILE A 72 -0.71 -3.69 1.03
CA ILE A 72 -0.37 -3.00 -0.22
C ILE A 72 1.12 -3.18 -0.50
N TYR A 73 1.44 -3.65 -1.70
CA TYR A 73 2.78 -3.64 -2.26
C TYR A 73 2.88 -2.60 -3.39
N VAL A 74 4.08 -2.42 -3.95
CA VAL A 74 4.34 -1.41 -4.99
C VAL A 74 3.42 -1.61 -6.20
N ASP A 75 3.25 -2.86 -6.63
CA ASP A 75 2.46 -3.22 -7.81
C ASP A 75 1.17 -3.98 -7.49
N ASP A 76 1.12 -4.69 -6.36
CA ASP A 76 0.03 -5.60 -6.00
C ASP A 76 -0.66 -5.25 -4.68
N ILE A 77 -1.87 -5.77 -4.49
CA ILE A 77 -2.58 -5.72 -3.22
C ILE A 77 -2.97 -7.14 -2.85
N ILE A 78 -2.54 -7.58 -1.67
CA ILE A 78 -2.96 -8.86 -1.10
C ILE A 78 -4.14 -8.59 -0.17
N PHE A 79 -5.27 -9.24 -0.43
CA PHE A 79 -6.45 -9.13 0.39
C PHE A 79 -6.82 -10.48 1.01
N GLY A 80 -7.12 -10.47 2.30
CA GLY A 80 -7.54 -11.65 3.06
C GLY A 80 -8.75 -11.33 3.93
N SER A 81 -9.71 -12.24 3.99
CA SER A 81 -10.85 -12.14 4.91
C SER A 81 -11.17 -13.52 5.44
N THR A 82 -11.57 -13.61 6.71
CA THR A 82 -12.10 -14.85 7.30
C THR A 82 -13.54 -15.14 6.86
N SER A 83 -14.17 -14.23 6.14
CA SER A 83 -15.54 -14.32 5.64
C SER A 83 -15.58 -14.31 4.11
N VAL A 84 -16.11 -15.38 3.52
CA VAL A 84 -16.22 -15.57 2.06
C VAL A 84 -17.10 -14.49 1.40
N PRO A 85 -18.29 -14.11 1.94
CA PRO A 85 -19.10 -13.04 1.36
C PRO A 85 -18.37 -11.69 1.29
N ILE A 86 -17.57 -11.38 2.31
CA ILE A 86 -16.80 -10.12 2.37
C ILE A 86 -15.66 -10.15 1.35
N LYS A 87 -14.99 -11.29 1.18
CA LYS A 87 -13.99 -11.49 0.13
C LYS A 87 -14.58 -11.18 -1.26
N ASP A 88 -15.73 -11.76 -1.59
CA ASP A 88 -16.33 -11.58 -2.92
C ASP A 88 -16.82 -10.15 -3.16
N SER A 89 -17.35 -9.49 -2.12
CA SER A 89 -17.75 -8.08 -2.21
C SER A 89 -16.55 -7.15 -2.46
N PHE A 90 -15.40 -7.46 -1.86
CA PHE A 90 -14.19 -6.66 -2.02
C PHE A 90 -13.54 -6.87 -3.38
N VAL A 91 -13.54 -8.10 -3.89
CA VAL A 91 -13.06 -8.40 -5.25
C VAL A 91 -13.88 -7.65 -6.32
N LYS A 92 -15.19 -7.49 -6.12
CA LYS A 92 -16.04 -6.70 -7.03
C LYS A 92 -15.84 -5.19 -6.96
N LEU A 93 -15.25 -4.71 -5.85
CA LEU A 93 -15.05 -3.30 -5.57
C LEU A 93 -13.73 -2.77 -6.18
N MET A 94 -12.79 -3.67 -6.47
CA MET A 94 -11.46 -3.41 -7.00
C MET A 94 -11.42 -3.62 -8.52
#